data_AF-A0A662VMQ0-F1
#
_entry.id   AF-A0A662VMQ0-F1
#
_cell.length_a   1.000
_cell.length_b   1.000
_cell.length_c   1.000
_cell.angle_alpha   90.00
_cell.angle_beta   90.00
_cell.angle_gamma   90.00
#
_symmetry.space_group_name_H-M   'P 1'
#
loop_
_entity.id
_entity.type
_entity.pdbx_description
1 polymer ?
#
loop_
_entity_poly.entity_id
_entity_poly.type
_entity_poly.pdbx_seq_one_letter_code
_entity_poly.pdbx_strand_id
1 'polypeptide(L)' 'MDNSLTAKEICNLLDLEPNRVKEVYSNIEKIAKIVRKKGLELMVMYPRCKNCGFEFSKIKASKCPRCKSERIEDARFMIR' A
#
# COMPACT_ATOMS: atom_id res chain seq x y z
N MET A 1 12.45 -10.10 0.07
CA MET A 1 11.41 -9.04 0.10
C MET A 1 10.50 -9.26 1.32
N ASP A 2 11.03 -9.85 2.38
CA ASP A 2 10.25 -10.66 3.32
C ASP A 2 9.50 -9.90 4.40
N ASN A 3 9.70 -8.58 4.51
CA ASN A 3 9.08 -7.75 5.56
C ASN A 3 8.15 -6.65 5.01
N SER A 4 7.69 -6.74 3.77
CA SER A 4 6.73 -5.76 3.23
C SER A 4 5.30 -6.08 3.66
N LEU A 5 4.55 -5.07 4.10
CA LEU A 5 3.21 -5.22 4.65
C LEU A 5 2.18 -4.46 3.81
N THR A 6 1.00 -5.03 3.64
CA THR A 6 -0.19 -4.32 3.12
C THR A 6 -0.78 -3.41 4.21
N ALA A 7 -1.63 -2.45 3.81
CA ALA A 7 -2.32 -1.60 4.78
C ALA A 7 -3.18 -2.38 5.78
N LYS A 8 -3.76 -3.52 5.36
CA LYS A 8 -4.53 -4.42 6.25
C LYS A 8 -3.62 -5.15 7.23
N GLU A 9 -2.49 -5.66 6.76
CA GLU A 9 -1.49 -6.30 7.64
C GLU A 9 -0.94 -5.30 8.67
N ILE A 10 -0.70 -4.04 8.27
CA ILE A 10 -0.32 -2.96 9.20
C ILE A 10 -1.41 -2.72 10.26
N CYS A 11 -2.69 -2.63 9.86
CA CYS A 11 -3.79 -2.51 10.82
C CYS A 11 -3.79 -3.68 11.81
N ASN A 12 -3.71 -4.92 11.32
CA ASN A 12 -3.73 -6.11 12.15
C ASN A 12 -2.54 -6.15 13.12
N LEU A 13 -1.34 -5.79 12.66
CA LEU A 13 -0.13 -5.75 13.50
C LEU A 13 -0.18 -4.67 14.58
N LEU A 14 -0.92 -3.59 14.34
CA LEU A 14 -1.11 -2.48 15.26
C LEU A 14 -2.40 -2.60 16.10
N ASP A 15 -3.10 -3.73 16.01
CA ASP A 15 -4.40 -3.97 16.66
C ASP A 15 -5.43 -2.86 16.38
N LEU A 16 -5.42 -2.35 15.14
CA LEU A 16 -6.34 -1.30 14.69
C LEU A 16 -7.61 -1.92 14.12
N GLU A 17 -8.74 -1.26 14.39
CA GLU A 17 -10.02 -1.64 13.81
C GLU A 17 -9.96 -1.66 12.26
N PRO A 18 -10.65 -2.60 11.58
CA PRO A 18 -10.60 -2.76 10.12
C PRO A 18 -11.03 -1.52 9.33
N ASN A 19 -11.87 -0.66 9.92
CA ASN A 19 -12.31 0.61 9.33
C ASN A 19 -11.17 1.65 9.21
N ARG A 20 -10.09 1.50 9.97
CA ARG A 20 -8.93 2.40 9.99
C ARG A 20 -7.91 2.18 8.87
N VAL A 21 -8.13 1.18 8.01
CA VAL A 21 -7.28 0.97 6.82
C VAL A 21 -7.16 2.24 5.96
N LYS A 22 -8.24 3.04 5.89
CA LYS A 22 -8.21 4.34 5.18
C LYS A 22 -7.22 5.33 5.82
N GLU A 23 -7.13 5.34 7.15
CA GLU A 23 -6.19 6.19 7.87
C GLU A 23 -4.75 5.75 7.65
N VAL A 24 -4.49 4.44 7.58
CA VAL A 24 -3.17 3.91 7.23
C VAL A 24 -2.72 4.48 5.89
N TYR A 25 -3.55 4.39 4.84
CA TYR A 25 -3.21 4.98 3.53
C TYR A 25 -2.90 6.47 3.60
N SER A 26 -3.69 7.26 4.33
CA SER A 26 -3.46 8.70 4.51
C SER A 26 -2.19 9.01 5.33
N ASN A 27 -1.79 8.13 6.22
CA ASN A 27 -0.62 8.31 7.07
C ASN A 27 0.69 7.88 6.39
N ILE A 28 0.63 6.97 5.40
CA ILE A 28 1.80 6.52 4.63
C ILE A 28 2.56 7.70 4.00
N GLU A 29 1.84 8.66 3.41
CA GLU A 29 2.44 9.86 2.82
C GLU A 29 3.15 10.74 3.86
N LYS A 30 2.59 10.81 5.08
CA LYS A 30 3.20 11.55 6.20
C LYS A 30 4.44 10.82 6.70
N ILE A 31 4.36 9.50 6.85
CA ILE A 31 5.45 8.63 7.29
C ILE A 31 6.65 8.75 6.34
N ALA A 32 6.41 8.79 5.01
CA ALA A 32 7.47 8.98 4.02
C ALA A 32 8.34 10.22 4.31
N LYS A 33 7.71 11.33 4.70
CA LYS A 33 8.43 12.57 5.06
C LYS A 33 9.23 12.42 6.37
N ILE A 34 8.69 11.67 7.33
CA ILE A 34 9.31 11.46 8.64
C ILE A 34 10.52 10.54 8.51
N VAL A 35 10.39 9.40 7.82
CA VAL A 35 11.50 8.44 7.66
C VAL A 35 12.64 9.03 6.85
N ARG A 36 12.34 9.83 5.82
CA ARG A 36 13.35 10.54 5.03
C ARG A 36 14.21 11.48 5.89
N LYS A 37 13.61 12.17 6.87
CA LYS A 37 14.35 13.02 7.82
C LYS A 37 15.28 12.22 8.74
N LYS A 38 15.03 10.93 8.91
CA LYS A 38 15.87 10.00 9.69
C LYS A 38 16.90 9.26 8.84
N GLY A 39 17.06 9.61 7.56
CA GLY A 39 17.97 8.92 6.64
C GLY A 39 17.45 7.56 6.15
N LEU A 40 16.16 7.29 6.33
CA LEU A 40 15.50 6.05 5.90
C LEU A 40 14.61 6.30 4.69
N GLU A 41 14.25 5.24 3.97
CA GLU A 41 13.43 5.29 2.76
C GLU A 41 12.17 4.44 2.91
N LEU A 42 11.03 4.99 2.47
CA LEU A 42 9.78 4.23 2.34
C LEU A 42 9.68 3.69 0.92
N MET A 43 9.82 2.37 0.77
CA MET A 43 9.56 1.68 -0.49
C MET A 43 8.09 1.29 -0.61
N VAL A 44 7.55 1.46 -1.81
CA VAL A 44 6.15 1.17 -2.15
C VAL A 44 6.10 0.23 -3.34
N MET A 45 5.48 -0.93 -3.16
CA MET A 45 5.06 -1.79 -4.26
C MET A 45 3.61 -1.46 -4.60
N TYR A 46 3.41 -0.90 -5.78
CA TYR A 46 2.08 -0.48 -6.21
C TYR A 46 1.16 -1.67 -6.50
N PRO A 47 -0.16 -1.47 -6.40
CA PRO A 47 -1.16 -2.45 -6.80
C PRO A 47 -0.91 -2.94 -8.24
N ARG A 48 -1.23 -4.20 -8.50
CA ARG A 48 -1.26 -4.77 -9.85
C ARG A 48 -2.59 -5.46 -10.10
N CYS A 49 -3.06 -5.39 -11.34
CA CYS A 49 -4.27 -6.10 -11.73
C CYS A 49 -3.96 -7.59 -11.90
N LYS A 50 -4.61 -8.45 -11.11
CA LYS A 50 -4.44 -9.91 -11.19
C LYS A 50 -4.88 -10.50 -12.54
N ASN A 51 -5.69 -9.76 -13.30
CA ASN A 51 -6.24 -10.23 -14.57
C ASN A 51 -5.36 -9.89 -15.78
N CYS A 52 -4.75 -8.69 -15.82
CA CYS A 52 -4.01 -8.21 -16.99
C CYS A 52 -2.60 -7.69 -16.69
N GLY A 53 -2.16 -7.74 -15.44
CA GLY A 53 -0.83 -7.29 -15.03
C GLY A 53 -0.63 -5.77 -14.98
N PHE A 54 -1.65 -4.96 -15.28
CA PHE A 54 -1.53 -3.51 -15.22
C PHE A 54 -1.09 -3.04 -13.83
N GLU A 55 0.06 -2.37 -13.77
CA GLU A 55 0.59 -1.73 -12.57
C GLU A 55 -0.01 -0.33 -12.41
N PHE A 56 -0.48 -0.05 -11.20
CA PHE A 56 -1.11 1.23 -10.88
C PHE A 56 -0.06 2.23 -10.39
N SER A 57 -0.33 3.53 -10.56
CA SER A 57 0.52 4.62 -10.04
C SER A 57 0.06 5.15 -8.69
N LYS A 58 -1.07 4.66 -8.17
CA LYS A 58 -1.66 5.05 -6.88
C LYS A 58 -1.62 3.87 -5.93
N ILE A 59 -1.40 4.14 -4.65
CA ILE A 59 -1.37 3.12 -3.59
C ILE A 59 -2.73 2.45 -3.33
N LYS A 60 -3.81 3.07 -3.83
CA LYS A 60 -5.17 2.54 -3.74
C LYS A 60 -5.79 2.45 -5.13
N ALA A 61 -6.31 1.29 -5.45
CA ALA A 61 -7.05 1.03 -6.68
C ALA A 61 -8.18 0.04 -6.40
N SER A 62 -9.36 0.31 -6.97
CA SER A 62 -10.54 -0.55 -6.83
C SER A 62 -10.93 -1.23 -8.14
N LYS A 63 -10.55 -0.66 -9.29
CA LYS A 63 -10.93 -1.18 -10.61
C LYS A 63 -9.84 -0.91 -11.65
N CYS A 64 -9.54 -1.92 -12.47
CA CYS A 64 -8.55 -1.80 -13.53
C CYS A 64 -9.04 -0.90 -14.68
N PRO A 65 -8.28 0.12 -15.10
CA PRO A 65 -8.69 0.97 -16.22
C PRO A 65 -8.67 0.24 -17.56
N ARG A 66 -7.78 -0.75 -17.73
CA ARG A 66 -7.60 -1.53 -18.97
C ARG A 66 -8.66 -2.63 -19.16
N CYS A 67 -8.79 -3.54 -18.20
CA CYS A 67 -9.67 -4.71 -18.34
C CYS A 67 -10.94 -4.67 -17.48
N LYS A 68 -11.16 -3.59 -16.71
CA LYS A 68 -12.31 -3.39 -15.80
C LYS A 68 -12.43 -4.41 -14.64
N SER A 69 -11.48 -5.32 -14.48
CA SER A 69 -11.44 -6.25 -13.34
C SER A 69 -11.28 -5.53 -12.00
N GLU A 70 -11.95 -6.03 -10.97
CA GLU A 70 -11.83 -5.61 -9.57
C GLU A 70 -10.84 -6.49 -8.78
N ARG A 71 -10.27 -7.52 -9.41
CA ARG A 71 -9.24 -8.40 -8.82
C ARG A 71 -7.90 -7.68 -8.83
N ILE A 72 -7.69 -6.81 -7.84
CA ILE A 72 -6.49 -5.99 -7.68
C ILE A 72 -5.67 -6.48 -6.47
N GLU A 73 -4.36 -6.54 -6.62
CA GLU A 73 -3.43 -6.80 -5.49
C GLU A 73 -3.32 -5.57 -4.61
N ASP A 74 -3.30 -5.76 -3.28
CA ASP A 74 -3.09 -4.67 -2.33
C ASP A 74 -1.65 -4.12 -2.47
N ALA A 75 -1.48 -2.80 -2.30
CA ALA A 75 -0.16 -2.19 -2.24
C ALA A 75 0.61 -2.69 -1.01
N ARG A 76 1.95 -2.80 -1.14
CA ARG A 76 2.82 -3.19 -0.03
C ARG A 76 3.84 -2.11 0.29
N PHE A 77 4.17 -1.99 1.57
CA PHE A 77 5.00 -0.93 2.12
C PHE A 77 6.14 -1.53 2.94
N MET A 78 7.32 -0.94 2.84
CA MET A 78 8.51 -1.35 3.58
C MET A 78 9.37 -0.12 3.87
N ILE A 79 9.90 -0.01 5.09
CA ILE A 79 10.91 1.00 5.43
C ILE A 79 12.30 0.33 5.32
N ARG A 80 13.26 1.06 4.76
CA ARG A 80 14.66 0.68 4.65
C ARG A 80 15.58 1.73 5.23
#